data_AF-A0A938VQT2-F1
#
_entry.id   AF-A0A938VQT2-F1
#
_cell.length_a   1.000
_cell.length_b   1.000
_cell.length_c   1.000
_cell.angle_alpha   90.00
_cell.angle_beta   90.00
_cell.angle_gamma   90.00
#
_symmetry.space_group_name_H-M   'P 1'
#
loop_
_entity.id
_entity.type
_entity.pdbx_description
1 polymer ?
#
loop_
_entity_poly.entity_id
_entity_poly.type
_entity_poly.pdbx_seq_one_letter_code
_entity_poly.pdbx_strand_id
1 'polypeptide(L)'
;MAYVPDIIPAEERARYAKGNMGKRVGFGARPAVLVVDMTRAFTEDRFPLGNTAAGAPCVAAIRALLDAARPLRVPVLYARYDAFAADAEWGRWLDKGTGAEPDSLYQGPT
;
A
#
# COMPACT_ATOMS: atom_id res chain seq x y z
N MET A 1 -13.93 2.06 13.82
CA MET A 1 -12.60 2.20 14.48
C MET A 1 -11.79 0.97 14.11
N ALA A 2 -10.68 1.12 13.39
CA ALA A 2 -9.80 0.00 13.07
C ALA A 2 -9.04 -0.39 14.35
N TYR A 3 -9.11 -1.67 14.73
CA TYR A 3 -8.35 -2.20 15.86
C TYR A 3 -6.92 -2.50 15.37
N VAL A 4 -5.97 -1.67 15.78
CA VAL A 4 -4.54 -1.89 15.56
C VAL A 4 -3.85 -1.73 16.92
N PRO A 5 -3.70 -2.82 17.68
CA PRO A 5 -3.12 -2.73 19.01
C PRO A 5 -1.60 -2.60 18.94
N ASP A 6 -1.00 -1.76 19.79
CA ASP A 6 0.45 -1.68 19.96
C ASP A 6 1.04 -2.97 20.56
N ILE A 7 0.20 -3.72 21.30
CA ILE A 7 0.56 -4.99 21.93
C ILE A 7 -0.46 -6.03 21.50
N ILE A 8 -0.02 -7.05 20.78
CA ILE A 8 -0.84 -8.23 20.51
C ILE A 8 -0.96 -9.02 21.82
N PRO A 9 -2.16 -9.27 22.38
CA PRO A 9 -2.32 -10.04 23.60
C PRO A 9 -1.85 -11.51 23.45
N ALA A 10 -1.45 -12.14 24.56
CA ALA A 10 -1.00 -13.54 24.53
C ALA A 10 -2.10 -14.50 24.05
N GLU A 11 -3.35 -14.21 24.39
CA GLU A 11 -4.52 -14.96 23.93
C GLU A 11 -4.74 -14.88 22.41
N GLU A 12 -4.49 -13.73 21.78
CA GLU A 12 -4.57 -13.59 20.32
C GLU A 12 -3.46 -14.39 19.64
N ARG A 13 -2.22 -14.30 20.16
CA ARG A 13 -1.11 -15.15 19.69
C ARG A 13 -1.45 -16.63 19.80
N ALA A 14 -2.07 -17.06 20.91
CA ALA A 14 -2.49 -18.44 21.10
C ALA A 14 -3.56 -18.89 20.08
N ARG A 15 -4.47 -18.00 19.67
CA ARG A 15 -5.45 -18.28 18.60
C ARG A 15 -4.77 -18.55 17.26
N TYR A 16 -3.82 -17.71 16.85
CA TYR A 16 -3.04 -17.94 15.62
C TYR A 16 -2.23 -19.23 15.69
N ALA A 17 -1.60 -19.51 16.84
CA ALA A 17 -0.84 -20.73 17.06
C ALA A 17 -1.72 -21.99 16.98
N LYS A 18 -2.92 -21.95 17.60
CA LYS A 18 -3.93 -23.03 17.49
C LYS A 18 -4.34 -23.29 16.05
N GLY A 19 -4.47 -22.24 15.24
CA GLY A 19 -4.75 -22.32 13.81
C GLY A 19 -3.54 -22.69 12.94
N ASN A 20 -2.36 -22.91 13.53
CA ASN A 20 -1.11 -23.19 12.81
C ASN A 20 -0.73 -22.09 11.79
N MET A 21 -1.13 -20.84 12.07
CA MET A 21 -0.96 -19.68 11.20
C MET A 21 0.40 -18.99 11.46
N GLY A 22 0.83 -18.13 10.53
CA GLY A 22 2.07 -17.35 10.68
C GLY A 22 3.37 -18.10 10.35
N LYS A 23 3.28 -19.27 9.71
CA LYS A 23 4.45 -20.01 9.24
C LYS A 23 5.16 -19.28 8.09
N ARG A 24 6.44 -19.61 7.90
CA ARG A 24 7.23 -19.11 6.77
C ARG A 24 6.68 -19.66 5.45
N VAL A 25 6.33 -18.77 4.53
CA VAL A 25 5.95 -19.14 3.16
C VAL A 25 7.17 -19.42 2.27
N GLY A 26 8.30 -18.75 2.53
CA GLY A 26 9.52 -18.86 1.73
C GLY A 26 9.52 -17.96 0.47
N PHE A 27 10.62 -17.97 -0.28
CA PHE A 27 10.73 -17.27 -1.56
C PHE A 27 10.75 -18.28 -2.70
N GLY A 28 10.08 -17.94 -3.81
CA GLY A 28 10.15 -18.71 -5.05
C GLY A 28 11.39 -18.35 -5.89
N ALA A 29 11.61 -19.08 -6.98
CA ALA A 29 12.76 -18.89 -7.87
C ALA A 29 12.61 -17.71 -8.86
N ARG A 30 11.39 -17.19 -9.05
CA ARG A 30 11.08 -16.13 -10.03
C ARG A 30 10.28 -15.02 -9.37
N PRO A 31 10.94 -14.08 -8.67
CA PRO A 31 10.26 -13.02 -7.95
C PRO A 31 9.74 -11.93 -8.90
N ALA A 32 8.85 -11.09 -8.39
CA ALA A 32 8.44 -9.81 -8.95
C ALA A 32 8.22 -8.81 -7.82
N VAL A 33 8.36 -7.51 -8.10
CA VAL A 33 8.05 -6.42 -7.17
C VAL A 33 6.78 -5.72 -7.65
N LEU A 34 5.76 -5.68 -6.79
CA LEU A 34 4.54 -4.89 -7.02
C LEU A 34 4.52 -3.75 -6.00
N VAL A 35 4.58 -2.52 -6.49
CA VAL A 35 4.47 -1.30 -5.68
C VAL A 35 3.03 -0.81 -5.76
N VAL A 36 2.30 -0.83 -4.64
CA VAL A 36 0.86 -0.53 -4.60
C VAL A 36 0.62 0.84 -3.96
N ASP A 37 -0.02 1.74 -4.67
CA ASP A 37 -0.55 3.02 -4.18
C ASP A 37 0.47 3.93 -3.48
N MET A 38 1.75 3.78 -3.79
CA MET A 38 2.83 4.64 -3.28
C MET A 38 2.93 5.95 -4.07
N THR A 39 1.78 6.59 -4.29
CA THR A 39 1.65 7.91 -4.90
C THR A 39 1.66 8.99 -3.83
N ARG A 40 1.86 10.25 -4.24
CA ARG A 40 1.83 11.40 -3.32
C ARG A 40 0.52 11.49 -2.54
N ALA A 41 -0.60 11.10 -3.17
CA ALA A 41 -1.92 11.12 -2.55
C ALA A 41 -2.01 10.29 -1.26
N PHE A 42 -1.15 9.28 -1.09
CA PHE A 42 -1.10 8.45 0.12
C PHE A 42 0.14 8.70 0.99
N THR A 43 1.17 9.35 0.47
CA THR A 43 2.45 9.51 1.18
C THR A 43 2.71 10.93 1.69
N GLU A 44 1.92 11.93 1.27
CA GLU A 44 2.13 13.33 1.62
C GLU A 44 0.91 13.92 2.34
N ASP A 45 1.09 14.46 3.56
CA ASP A 45 0.01 14.97 4.42
C ASP A 45 -0.81 16.11 3.80
N ARG A 46 -0.32 16.71 2.71
CA ARG A 46 -1.08 17.72 1.95
C ARG A 46 -2.30 17.14 1.23
N PHE A 47 -2.38 15.82 1.07
CA PHE A 47 -3.54 15.14 0.51
C PHE A 47 -4.36 14.51 1.64
N PRO A 48 -5.70 14.44 1.52
CA PRO A 48 -6.53 13.96 2.63
C PRO A 48 -6.34 12.47 2.96
N LEU A 49 -5.83 11.66 2.03
CA LEU A 49 -5.46 10.25 2.25
C LEU A 49 -3.98 10.07 2.62
N GLY A 50 -3.22 11.17 2.68
CA GLY A 50 -1.78 11.15 2.87
C GLY A 50 -1.36 10.88 4.31
N ASN A 51 -0.22 10.22 4.46
CA ASN A 51 0.48 10.11 5.73
C ASN A 51 2.00 10.17 5.50
N THR A 52 2.62 11.30 5.79
CA THR A 52 4.08 11.49 5.62
C THR A 52 4.89 10.74 6.64
N ALA A 53 4.42 10.63 7.89
CA ALA A 53 5.12 9.92 8.95
C ALA A 53 5.33 8.42 8.60
N ALA A 54 4.34 7.79 7.98
CA ALA A 54 4.44 6.41 7.49
C ALA A 54 4.94 6.33 6.04
N GLY A 55 4.52 7.26 5.19
CA GLY A 55 4.78 7.23 3.74
C GLY A 55 6.23 7.49 3.38
N ALA A 56 6.89 8.48 3.99
CA ALA A 56 8.29 8.81 3.70
C ALA A 56 9.26 7.64 3.94
N PRO A 57 9.23 6.92 5.09
CA PRO A 57 10.10 5.76 5.27
C PRO A 57 9.75 4.61 4.32
N CYS A 58 8.46 4.40 3.98
CA CYS A 58 8.07 3.41 2.98
C CYS A 58 8.64 3.73 1.59
N VAL A 59 8.57 4.99 1.14
CA VAL A 59 9.15 5.43 -0.14
C VAL A 59 10.65 5.17 -0.18
N ALA A 60 11.38 5.48 0.90
CA ALA A 60 12.81 5.23 0.99
C ALA A 60 13.14 3.72 0.96
N ALA A 61 12.39 2.89 1.68
CA ALA A 61 12.56 1.44 1.67
C ALA A 61 12.28 0.81 0.30
N ILE A 62 11.23 1.27 -0.38
CA ILE A 62 10.92 0.84 -1.75
C ILE A 62 12.02 1.25 -2.71
N ARG A 63 12.56 2.48 -2.57
CA ARG A 63 13.71 2.91 -3.38
C ARG A 63 14.89 1.95 -3.23
N ALA A 64 15.24 1.57 -2.01
CA ALA A 64 16.32 0.60 -1.75
C ALA A 64 16.02 -0.78 -2.38
N LEU A 65 14.78 -1.27 -2.26
CA LEU A 65 14.35 -2.52 -2.89
C LEU A 65 14.46 -2.46 -4.42
N LEU A 66 14.02 -1.37 -5.03
CA LEU A 66 14.05 -1.16 -6.48
C LEU A 66 15.47 -1.03 -7.01
N ASP A 67 16.35 -0.35 -6.27
CA ASP A 67 17.77 -0.21 -6.63
C ASP A 67 18.47 -1.59 -6.63
N ALA A 68 18.07 -2.52 -5.76
CA ALA A 68 18.53 -3.91 -5.78
C ALA A 68 17.85 -4.76 -6.87
N ALA A 69 16.56 -4.55 -7.14
CA ALA A 69 15.79 -5.39 -8.08
C ALA A 69 16.07 -5.09 -9.56
N ARG A 70 16.29 -3.80 -9.90
CA ARG A 70 16.45 -3.35 -11.30
C ARG A 70 17.64 -3.98 -12.03
N PRO A 71 18.86 -4.06 -11.44
CA PRO A 71 20.00 -4.73 -12.10
C PRO A 71 19.76 -6.21 -12.37
N LEU A 72 18.92 -6.86 -11.55
CA LEU A 72 18.57 -8.28 -11.67
C LEU A 72 17.47 -8.54 -12.71
N ARG A 73 16.93 -7.49 -13.35
CA ARG A 73 15.83 -7.56 -14.32
C ARG A 73 14.60 -8.30 -13.79
N VAL A 74 14.38 -8.20 -12.47
CA VAL A 74 13.14 -8.66 -11.83
C VAL A 74 11.98 -7.79 -12.35
N PRO A 75 10.81 -8.38 -12.71
CA PRO A 75 9.65 -7.59 -13.08
C PRO A 75 9.26 -6.62 -11.95
N VAL A 76 9.09 -5.34 -12.31
CA VAL A 76 8.62 -4.30 -11.39
C VAL A 76 7.34 -3.70 -11.95
N LEU A 77 6.25 -3.82 -11.19
CA LEU A 77 4.93 -3.28 -11.54
C LEU A 77 4.53 -2.22 -10.52
N TYR A 78 3.83 -1.19 -10.99
CA TYR A 78 3.25 -0.14 -10.15
C TYR A 78 1.74 -0.16 -10.32
N ALA A 79 1.03 -0.16 -9.21
CA ALA A 79 -0.40 0.06 -9.16
C ALA A 79 -0.67 1.44 -8.54
N ARG A 80 -1.62 2.15 -9.13
CA ARG A 80 -2.20 3.39 -8.60
C ARG A 80 -3.69 3.35 -8.87
N TYR A 81 -4.49 3.98 -8.04
CA TYR A 81 -5.79 4.46 -8.51
C TYR A 81 -5.60 5.70 -9.39
N ASP A 82 -6.53 5.89 -10.32
CA ASP A 82 -6.58 7.07 -11.18
C ASP A 82 -7.91 7.79 -10.98
N ALA A 83 -8.04 9.00 -11.52
CA ALA A 83 -9.32 9.68 -11.58
C ALA A 83 -10.30 8.81 -12.37
N PHE A 84 -11.36 8.39 -11.70
CA PHE A 84 -12.41 7.57 -12.30
C PHE A 84 -13.31 8.45 -13.18
N ALA A 85 -13.66 7.94 -14.37
CA ALA A 85 -14.49 8.64 -15.33
C ALA A 85 -15.99 8.57 -14.99
N ALA A 86 -16.38 7.62 -14.13
CA ALA A 86 -17.77 7.45 -13.68
C ALA A 86 -17.85 6.93 -12.24
N ASP A 87 -18.95 7.28 -11.55
CA ASP A 87 -19.24 6.82 -10.18
C ASP A 87 -19.23 5.30 -10.03
N ALA A 88 -19.60 4.56 -11.08
CA ALA A 88 -19.59 3.11 -11.07
C ALA A 88 -18.19 2.50 -10.89
N GLU A 89 -17.12 3.19 -11.30
CA GLU A 89 -15.76 2.69 -11.21
C GLU A 89 -15.19 2.82 -9.78
N TRP A 90 -15.72 3.75 -8.98
CA TRP A 90 -15.42 3.85 -7.55
C TRP A 90 -15.98 2.68 -6.75
N GLY A 91 -17.02 2.03 -7.25
CA GLY A 91 -17.78 1.03 -6.51
C GLY A 91 -18.27 1.56 -5.16
N ARG A 92 -18.27 0.71 -4.13
CA ARG A 92 -18.71 1.09 -2.77
C ARG A 92 -17.65 1.82 -1.95
N TRP A 93 -16.56 2.30 -2.57
CA TRP A 93 -15.53 3.03 -1.85
C TRP A 93 -16.05 4.37 -1.33
N LEU A 94 -16.87 5.07 -2.14
CA LEU A 94 -17.51 6.33 -1.75
C LEU A 94 -18.43 6.18 -0.52
N ASP A 95 -19.07 5.01 -0.35
CA ASP A 95 -19.87 4.71 0.84
C ASP A 95 -19.03 4.68 2.14
N LYS A 96 -17.72 4.42 2.04
CA LYS A 96 -16.82 4.20 3.18
C LYS A 96 -16.02 5.45 3.57
N GLY A 97 -15.90 6.42 2.67
CA GLY A 97 -15.23 7.69 2.94
C GLY A 97 -14.80 8.38 1.65
N THR A 98 -15.00 9.70 1.60
CA THR A 98 -14.73 10.54 0.42
C THR A 98 -13.33 11.16 0.43
N GLY A 99 -12.38 10.60 1.19
CA GLY A 99 -11.04 11.19 1.38
C GLY A 99 -10.24 11.39 0.09
N ALA A 100 -10.68 10.80 -1.02
CA ALA A 100 -10.28 11.24 -2.35
C ALA A 100 -11.09 12.50 -2.71
N GLU A 101 -10.65 13.68 -2.27
CA GLU A 101 -11.19 14.91 -2.85
C GLU A 101 -10.89 14.97 -4.36
N PRO A 102 -11.71 15.69 -5.14
CA PRO A 102 -11.56 15.82 -6.59
C PRO A 102 -10.22 16.46 -7.02
N ASP A 103 -9.40 16.96 -6.08
CA ASP A 103 -8.04 17.45 -6.35
C ASP A 103 -7.02 16.32 -6.63
N SER A 104 -7.46 15.05 -6.72
CA SER A 104 -6.65 13.97 -7.33
C SER A 104 -6.37 14.18 -8.82
N LEU A 105 -6.81 15.31 -9.40
CA LEU A 105 -6.51 15.81 -10.76
C LEU A 105 -5.03 16.11 -11.04
N TYR A 106 -4.07 15.57 -10.27
CA TYR A 106 -2.66 15.63 -10.65
C TYR A 106 -2.43 14.74 -11.88
N GLN A 107 -2.70 15.31 -13.05
CA GLN A 107 -2.17 14.81 -14.30
C GLN A 107 -0.68 15.12 -14.30
N GLY A 108 0.15 14.07 -14.25
CA GLY A 108 1.61 14.22 -14.31
C GLY A 108 2.04 15.06 -15.52
N PRO A 109 3.26 15.61 -15.53
CA PRO A 109 3.71 16.44 -16.65
C PRO A 109 3.64 15.66 -17.97
N THR A 110 3.06 16.31 -18.97
CA THR A 110 3.01 15.90 -20.39
C THR A 110 4.39 15.65 -20.96
#